data_AF-A0A699QR31-F1
#
_entry.id   AF-A0A699QR31-F1
#
_cell.length_a   1.000
_cell.length_b   1.000
_cell.length_c   1.000
_cell.angle_alpha   90.00
_cell.angle_beta   90.00
_cell.angle_gamma   90.00
#
_symmetry.space_group_name_H-M   'P 1'
#
loop_
_entity.id
_entity.type
_entity.pdbx_description
1 polymer ?
#
loop_
_entity_poly.entity_id
_entity_poly.type
_entity_poly.pdbx_seq_one_letter_code
_entity_poly.pdbx_strand_id
1 'polypeptide(L)'
;ENVRNVLVNGKRVGCSYKEFLACNPKDYDGKGGVVVLTRWIEKIEYVHDMKGCSIDQKVKYTAGSFVEFCPSHEMQKLESELWNHAMVGAGRAAYTDRFHELA
;
A
#
# COMPACT_ATOMS: atom_id res chain seq x y z
N GLU A 1 -21.23 -13.75 -2.08
CA GLU A 1 -21.21 -12.70 -3.11
C GLU A 1 -22.21 -11.61 -2.71
N ASN A 2 -21.64 -10.46 -2.36
CA ASN A 2 -22.16 -9.09 -2.31
C ASN A 2 -23.61 -8.71 -1.88
N VAL A 3 -23.62 -7.63 -1.08
CA VAL A 3 -24.68 -6.63 -0.84
C VAL A 3 -25.83 -6.98 0.12
N ARG A 4 -25.68 -6.59 1.39
CA ARG A 4 -26.52 -5.57 2.08
C ARG A 4 -26.32 -5.58 3.60
N ASN A 5 -26.00 -4.39 4.12
CA ASN A 5 -26.16 -3.94 5.50
C ASN A 5 -25.17 -4.61 6.47
N VAL A 6 -24.52 -3.90 7.40
CA VAL A 6 -25.15 -3.48 8.65
C VAL A 6 -24.51 -2.17 9.16
N LEU A 7 -25.31 -1.11 9.20
CA LEU A 7 -25.15 -0.08 10.23
C LEU A 7 -25.39 -0.77 11.57
N VAL A 8 -24.33 -1.10 12.31
CA VAL A 8 -24.46 -1.64 13.66
C VAL A 8 -24.71 -0.45 14.61
N ASN A 9 -25.95 -0.30 15.08
CA ASN A 9 -26.31 0.47 16.27
C ASN A 9 -25.82 1.93 16.34
N GLY A 10 -26.06 2.73 15.29
CA GLY A 10 -25.77 4.18 15.34
C GLY A 10 -24.30 4.55 15.55
N LYS A 11 -23.37 3.60 15.43
CA LYS A 11 -21.92 3.84 15.46
C LYS A 11 -21.42 4.09 14.05
N ARG A 12 -20.56 5.11 13.89
CA ARG A 12 -19.90 5.39 12.61
C ARG A 12 -19.15 4.15 12.13
N VAL A 13 -19.41 3.74 10.89
CA VAL A 13 -18.65 2.71 10.20
C VAL A 13 -17.51 3.41 9.48
N GLY A 14 -16.35 3.48 10.13
CA GLY A 14 -15.18 4.09 9.53
C GLY A 14 -14.96 5.56 9.87
N CYS A 15 -13.93 6.13 9.24
CA CYS A 15 -13.51 7.52 9.37
C CYS A 15 -13.85 8.30 8.09
N SER A 16 -13.99 9.62 8.15
CA SER A 16 -14.07 10.45 6.94
C SER A 16 -12.67 10.81 6.42
N TYR A 17 -12.57 11.13 5.12
CA TYR A 17 -11.31 11.61 4.54
C TYR A 17 -10.81 12.90 5.21
N LYS A 18 -11.74 13.78 5.62
CA LYS A 18 -11.41 14.99 6.38
C LYS A 18 -10.79 14.68 7.75
N GLU A 19 -11.29 13.67 8.45
CA GLU A 19 -10.73 13.23 9.74
C GLU A 19 -9.34 12.60 9.58
N PHE A 20 -9.11 11.90 8.48
CA PHE A 20 -7.79 11.41 8.08
C PHE A 20 -6.82 12.57 7.79
N LEU A 21 -7.20 13.50 6.90
CA LEU A 21 -6.36 14.66 6.55
C LEU A 21 -6.08 15.57 7.75
N ALA A 22 -7.02 15.68 8.69
CA ALA A 22 -6.81 16.44 9.93
C ALA A 22 -5.67 15.87 10.81
N CYS A 23 -5.24 14.62 10.59
CA CYS A 23 -4.05 14.07 11.22
C CYS A 23 -2.74 14.50 10.57
N ASN A 24 -2.80 15.32 9.52
CA ASN A 24 -1.66 15.73 8.72
C ASN A 24 -0.77 14.53 8.36
N PRO A 25 -1.34 13.53 7.64
CA PRO A 25 -0.58 12.37 7.19
C PRO A 25 0.67 12.87 6.45
N LYS A 26 1.81 12.22 6.69
CA LYS A 26 3.02 12.60 5.96
C LYS A 26 2.82 12.19 4.50
N ASP A 27 3.13 13.08 3.58
CA ASP A 27 3.14 12.75 2.15
C ASP A 27 4.35 11.89 1.82
N TYR A 28 4.22 11.07 0.78
CA TYR A 28 5.35 10.36 0.18
C TYR A 28 5.89 11.20 -0.97
N ASP A 29 7.11 11.69 -0.85
CA ASP A 29 7.73 12.61 -1.83
C ASP A 29 8.32 11.89 -3.05
N GLY A 30 8.10 10.58 -3.18
CA GLY A 30 8.66 9.76 -4.25
C GLY A 30 10.07 9.23 -3.98
N LYS A 31 10.75 9.67 -2.91
CA LYS A 31 12.17 9.38 -2.70
C LYS A 31 12.39 8.22 -1.72
N GLY A 32 13.55 7.57 -1.86
CA GLY A 32 14.02 6.56 -0.91
C GLY A 32 13.56 5.13 -1.20
N GLY A 33 12.84 4.91 -2.31
CA GLY A 33 12.54 3.59 -2.84
C GLY A 33 11.58 2.78 -1.96
N VAL A 34 11.56 1.46 -2.18
CA VAL A 34 10.62 0.52 -1.53
C VAL A 34 10.68 0.58 0.00
N VAL A 35 11.86 0.78 0.60
CA VAL A 35 12.02 0.83 2.06
C VAL A 35 11.32 2.05 2.67
N VAL A 36 11.48 3.22 2.06
CA VAL A 36 10.82 4.45 2.55
C VAL A 36 9.32 4.38 2.27
N LEU A 37 8.92 3.82 1.12
CA LEU A 37 7.52 3.54 0.81
C LEU A 37 6.87 2.65 1.89
N THR A 38 7.48 1.53 2.28
CA THR A 38 6.94 0.64 3.32
C THR A 38 6.75 1.39 4.64
N ARG A 39 7.76 2.16 5.08
CA ARG A 39 7.68 2.95 6.31
C ARG A 39 6.59 4.03 6.23
N TRP A 40 6.37 4.60 5.06
CA TRP A 40 5.27 5.55 4.83
C TRP A 40 3.91 4.85 4.96
N ILE A 41 3.73 3.68 4.35
CA ILE A 41 2.49 2.87 4.45
C ILE A 41 2.18 2.53 5.92
N GLU A 42 3.15 2.02 6.67
CA GLU A 42 2.99 1.68 8.10
C GLU A 42 2.49 2.90 8.91
N LYS A 43 3.01 4.09 8.60
CA LYS A 43 2.61 5.32 9.27
C LYS A 43 1.17 5.71 8.94
N ILE A 44 0.76 5.56 7.68
CA ILE A 44 -0.62 5.83 7.24
C ILE A 44 -1.59 4.82 7.85
N GLU A 45 -1.23 3.55 7.90
CA GLU A 45 -2.00 2.50 8.56
C GLU A 45 -2.24 2.78 10.04
N TYR A 46 -1.22 3.25 10.76
CA TYR A 46 -1.36 3.69 12.14
C TYR A 46 -2.39 4.83 12.29
N VAL A 47 -2.35 5.83 11.41
CA VAL A 47 -3.35 6.93 11.43
C VAL A 47 -4.74 6.37 11.16
N HIS A 48 -4.87 5.44 10.22
CA HIS A 48 -6.15 4.81 9.92
C HIS A 48 -6.73 4.03 11.11
N ASP A 49 -5.90 3.28 11.83
CA ASP A 49 -6.32 2.56 13.03
C ASP A 49 -6.74 3.52 14.14
N MET A 50 -5.97 4.57 14.37
CA MET A 50 -6.29 5.62 15.34
C MET A 50 -7.61 6.32 15.04
N LYS A 51 -7.98 6.46 13.75
CA LYS A 51 -9.25 7.05 13.31
C LYS A 51 -10.39 6.04 13.19
N GLY A 52 -10.11 4.75 13.35
CA GLY A 52 -11.09 3.68 13.17
C GLY A 52 -11.60 3.58 11.73
N CYS A 53 -10.75 3.83 10.73
CA CYS A 53 -11.11 3.71 9.33
C CYS A 53 -11.41 2.25 8.96
N SER A 54 -12.43 2.02 8.14
CA SER A 54 -12.76 0.68 7.65
C SER A 54 -11.71 0.21 6.65
N ILE A 55 -11.62 -1.11 6.42
CA ILE A 55 -10.63 -1.67 5.49
C ILE A 55 -10.73 -1.08 4.07
N ASP A 56 -11.94 -0.85 3.58
CA ASP A 56 -12.19 -0.23 2.27
C ASP A 56 -11.66 1.22 2.22
N GLN A 57 -11.87 1.97 3.30
CA GLN A 57 -11.37 3.34 3.42
C GLN A 57 -9.85 3.39 3.51
N LYS A 58 -9.22 2.45 4.23
CA LYS A 58 -7.76 2.36 4.31
C LYS A 58 -7.15 2.26 2.92
N VAL A 59 -7.65 1.33 2.11
CA VAL A 59 -7.16 1.13 0.73
C VAL A 59 -7.41 2.37 -0.11
N LYS A 60 -8.63 2.91 -0.08
CA LYS A 60 -9.02 4.08 -0.88
C LYS A 60 -8.19 5.31 -0.55
N TYR A 61 -7.95 5.59 0.73
CA TYR A 61 -7.22 6.78 1.16
C TYR A 61 -5.72 6.63 0.94
N THR A 62 -5.13 5.47 1.26
CA THR A 62 -3.71 5.23 0.97
C THR A 62 -3.43 5.31 -0.53
N ALA A 63 -4.26 4.68 -1.38
CA ALA A 63 -4.07 4.73 -2.83
C ALA A 63 -4.27 6.16 -3.37
N GLY A 64 -5.29 6.88 -2.90
CA GLY A 64 -5.53 8.27 -3.28
C GLY A 64 -4.36 9.19 -2.93
N SER A 65 -3.87 9.12 -1.68
CA SER A 65 -2.71 9.90 -1.25
C SER A 65 -1.44 9.51 -2.00
N PHE A 66 -1.25 8.22 -2.30
CA PHE A 66 -0.10 7.77 -3.07
C PHE A 66 -0.11 8.38 -4.48
N VAL A 67 -1.24 8.37 -5.17
CA VAL A 67 -1.38 8.97 -6.52
C VAL A 67 -1.26 10.50 -6.49
N GLU A 68 -1.74 11.15 -5.42
CA GLU A 68 -1.69 12.61 -5.29
C GLU A 68 -0.26 13.13 -5.05
N PHE A 69 0.53 12.42 -4.24
CA PHE A 69 1.84 12.90 -3.80
C PHE A 69 3.03 12.24 -4.50
N CYS A 70 2.89 11.02 -5.01
CA CYS A 70 3.97 10.33 -5.70
C CYS A 70 4.02 10.74 -7.18
N PRO A 71 5.11 11.37 -7.66
CA PRO A 71 5.26 11.68 -9.08
C PRO A 71 5.26 10.41 -9.94
N SER A 72 4.62 10.45 -11.11
CA SER A 72 4.44 9.27 -11.97
C SER A 72 5.77 8.60 -12.37
N HIS A 73 6.85 9.36 -12.51
CA HIS A 73 8.18 8.80 -12.83
C HIS A 73 8.81 8.06 -11.64
N GLU A 74 8.53 8.48 -10.40
CA GLU A 74 8.98 7.79 -9.19
C GLU A 74 8.17 6.50 -8.96
N MET A 75 6.89 6.49 -9.34
CA MET A 75 6.08 5.27 -9.34
C MET A 75 6.68 4.19 -10.26
N GLN A 76 7.06 4.54 -11.49
CA GLN A 76 7.70 3.60 -12.42
C GLN A 76 9.02 3.04 -11.87
N LYS A 77 9.79 3.88 -11.16
CA LYS A 77 11.01 3.44 -10.49
C LYS A 77 10.72 2.44 -9.37
N LEU A 78 9.74 2.72 -8.52
CA LEU A 78 9.29 1.80 -7.48
C LEU A 78 8.78 0.47 -8.06
N GLU A 79 8.04 0.51 -9.16
CA GLU A 79 7.61 -0.70 -9.87
C GLU A 79 8.81 -1.53 -10.33
N SER A 80 9.84 -0.89 -10.91
CA SER A 80 11.08 -1.58 -11.30
C SER A 80 11.84 -2.16 -10.09
N GLU A 81 11.97 -1.41 -9.00
CA GLU A 81 12.59 -1.87 -7.76
C GLU A 81 11.85 -3.07 -7.16
N LEU A 82 10.51 -3.02 -7.10
CA LEU A 82 9.66 -4.11 -6.63
C LEU A 82 9.79 -5.35 -7.51
N TRP A 83 9.76 -5.20 -8.83
CA TRP A 83 9.97 -6.30 -9.77
C TRP A 83 11.32 -6.98 -9.56
N ASN A 84 12.39 -6.21 -9.41
CA ASN A 84 13.72 -6.77 -9.16
C ASN A 84 13.80 -7.52 -7.82
N HIS A 85 13.18 -7.00 -6.76
CA HIS A 85 13.12 -7.67 -5.47
C HIS A 85 12.30 -8.97 -5.50
N ALA A 86 11.14 -8.96 -6.17
CA ALA A 86 10.30 -10.15 -6.34
C ALA A 86 11.04 -11.26 -7.11
N MET A 87 11.82 -10.89 -8.13
CA MET A 87 12.60 -11.84 -8.94
C MET A 87 13.77 -12.52 -8.18
N VAL A 88 14.34 -11.86 -7.17
CA VAL A 88 15.34 -12.47 -6.28
C VAL A 88 14.69 -13.44 -5.29
N GLY A 89 13.47 -13.16 -4.81
CA GLY A 89 12.71 -14.01 -3.88
C GLY A 89 12.07 -15.25 -4.51
N ALA A 90 11.76 -15.22 -5.81
CA ALA A 90 11.13 -16.34 -6.52
C ALA A 90 12.12 -17.41 -7.05
N GLY A 91 13.42 -17.30 -6.73
CA GLY A 91 14.40 -18.35 -7.01
C GLY A 91 14.68 -18.58 -8.50
N ARG A 92 15.15 -17.55 -9.21
CA ARG A 92 15.67 -17.69 -10.59
C ARG A 92 16.72 -18.81 -10.72
N ALA A 93 17.66 -18.89 -9.76
CA ALA A 93 18.74 -19.89 -9.75
C ALA A 93 18.21 -21.33 -9.62
N ALA A 94 17.29 -21.57 -8.67
CA ALA A 94 16.69 -22.89 -8.49
C ALA A 94 15.90 -23.36 -9.72
N TYR A 95 15.24 -22.43 -10.43
CA TYR A 95 14.53 -22.74 -11.67
C TYR A 95 15.49 -23.07 -12.82
N THR A 96 16.55 -22.29 -13.02
CA THR A 96 17.54 -22.55 -14.08
C THR A 96 18.38 -23.79 -13.81
N ASP A 97 18.78 -24.05 -12.57
CA ASP A 97 19.61 -25.22 -12.24
C ASP A 97 18.81 -26.51 -12.47
N ARG A 98 17.54 -26.56 -12.03
CA ARG A 98 16.67 -27.71 -12.25
C ARG A 98 16.34 -27.95 -13.73
N PHE A 99 16.28 -26.90 -14.55
CA PHE A 99 16.06 -27.05 -15.99
C PHE A 99 17.28 -27.64 -16.71
N HIS A 100 18.50 -27.34 -16.25
CA HIS A 100 19.72 -27.93 -16.81
C HIS A 100 20.00 -29.35 -16.30
N GLU A 101 19.57 -29.69 -15.08
CA GLU A 101 19.69 -31.08 -14.57
C GLU A 101 18.70 -32.06 -15.23
N LEU A 102 17.63 -31.57 -15.85
CA LEU A 102 16.60 -32.37 -16.53
C LEU A 102 16.77 -32.44 -18.05
N ALA A 103 17.84 -31.86 -18.60
CA ALA A 103 18.22 -31.91 -20.02
C ALA A 103 19.41 -32.86 -20.23
#